data_AF-A0A3M8QTA3-F1
#
_entry.id   AF-A0A3M8QTA3-F1
#
_cell.length_a   1.000
_cell.length_b   1.000
_cell.length_c   1.000
_cell.angle_alpha   90.00
_cell.angle_beta   90.00
_cell.angle_gamma   90.00
#
_symmetry.space_group_name_H-M   'P 1'
#
loop_
_entity.id
_entity.type
_entity.pdbx_description
1 polymer ?
#
loop_
_entity_poly.entity_id
_entity_poly.type
_entity_poly.pdbx_seq_one_letter_code
_entity_poly.pdbx_strand_id
1 'polypeptide(L)'
;MDGLEAVSRFGWLTRDQITRLLWPCSSSGTRGKLGNRLLGKAQEKGLLLRRVIDGGGSAYVLRPSGAAFLNGLRPQVVAKSGLDLRLGNVRHRSLTNNVLITQMLQGAQVWTEFEILTRRMPALTIAGKMPDGAVLHVDDEGAELQWIEVEAHSRKTADFEALLQFIRGSLAAACQGPYQISEKTYLTGLGLYFAEDHLGATLTQRLSRVADEERWPDTLQDAIELYSAHQTARGRWDGLEQVGTLLFPPENWRGRRLSATESALTERVRRMGAELEQIKSRASKVEAPPD
;
A
#
# COMPACT_ATOMS: atom_id res chain seq x y z
N MET A 1 -2.37 -20.12 -6.46
CA MET A 1 -3.37 -19.05 -6.69
C MET A 1 -3.64 -18.94 -8.18
N ASP A 2 -4.90 -18.82 -8.59
CA ASP A 2 -5.27 -18.51 -9.98
C ASP A 2 -5.63 -17.02 -10.19
N GLY A 3 -5.95 -16.62 -11.42
CA GLY A 3 -6.17 -15.22 -11.77
C GLY A 3 -7.46 -14.62 -11.21
N LEU A 4 -8.50 -15.43 -11.03
CA LEU A 4 -9.77 -14.98 -10.44
C LEU A 4 -9.60 -14.85 -8.92
N GLU A 5 -8.91 -15.80 -8.30
CA GLU A 5 -8.52 -15.74 -6.89
C GLU A 5 -7.68 -14.50 -6.62
N ALA A 6 -6.67 -14.21 -7.45
CA ALA A 6 -5.88 -12.99 -7.33
C ALA A 6 -6.74 -11.72 -7.37
N VAL A 7 -7.66 -11.60 -8.34
CA VAL A 7 -8.57 -10.45 -8.41
C VAL A 7 -9.52 -10.41 -7.20
N SER A 8 -9.97 -11.55 -6.68
CA SER A 8 -10.81 -11.63 -5.47
C SER A 8 -10.12 -11.07 -4.24
N ARG A 9 -8.84 -11.42 -4.06
CA ARG A 9 -8.02 -11.01 -2.92
C ARG A 9 -7.72 -9.52 -2.96
N PHE A 10 -7.24 -9.00 -4.08
CA PHE A 10 -6.87 -7.58 -4.21
C PHE A 10 -8.06 -6.65 -4.50
N GLY A 11 -9.22 -7.22 -4.84
CA GLY A 11 -10.43 -6.52 -5.26
C GLY A 11 -10.39 -6.06 -6.71
N TRP A 12 -9.26 -5.51 -7.13
CA TRP A 12 -8.96 -5.28 -8.53
C TRP A 12 -7.46 -5.41 -8.78
N LEU A 13 -7.10 -5.84 -10.00
CA LEU A 13 -5.71 -5.87 -10.46
C LEU A 13 -5.63 -5.41 -11.91
N THR A 14 -4.49 -4.84 -12.29
CA THR A 14 -4.15 -4.62 -13.69
C THR A 14 -3.78 -5.94 -14.38
N ARG A 15 -3.80 -5.96 -15.72
CA ARG A 15 -3.31 -7.11 -16.48
C ARG A 15 -1.89 -7.49 -16.06
N ASP A 16 -0.99 -6.52 -15.96
CA ASP A 16 0.41 -6.79 -15.65
C ASP A 16 0.54 -7.51 -14.31
N GLN A 17 -0.11 -6.98 -13.27
CA GLN A 17 -0.17 -7.59 -11.93
C GLN A 17 -0.72 -9.02 -11.94
N ILE A 18 -1.86 -9.27 -12.62
CA ILE A 18 -2.43 -10.63 -12.74
C ILE A 18 -1.42 -11.56 -13.42
N THR A 19 -0.80 -11.11 -14.51
CA THR A 19 0.14 -11.96 -15.25
C THR A 19 1.47 -12.19 -14.54
N ARG A 20 1.91 -11.26 -13.69
CA ARG A 20 3.09 -11.45 -12.82
C ARG A 20 2.85 -12.58 -11.83
N LEU A 21 1.65 -12.66 -11.26
CA LEU A 21 1.26 -13.73 -10.34
C LEU A 21 1.13 -15.09 -11.05
N LEU A 22 0.57 -15.11 -12.26
CA LEU A 22 0.34 -16.36 -12.99
C LEU A 22 1.60 -16.92 -13.66
N TRP A 23 2.49 -16.05 -14.13
CA TRP A 23 3.66 -16.42 -14.90
C TRP A 23 4.90 -15.60 -14.47
N PRO A 24 5.35 -15.75 -13.22
CA PRO A 24 6.44 -14.92 -12.67
C PRO A 24 7.74 -15.03 -13.47
N CYS A 25 8.06 -16.24 -13.96
CA CYS A 25 9.29 -16.51 -14.72
C CYS A 25 9.20 -16.12 -16.21
N SER A 26 8.04 -15.67 -16.70
CA SER A 26 7.88 -15.28 -18.11
C SER A 26 8.29 -13.83 -18.36
N SER A 27 8.84 -13.55 -19.54
CA SER A 27 9.13 -12.19 -19.97
C SER A 27 7.87 -11.32 -20.07
N SER A 28 8.03 -9.99 -19.93
CA SER A 28 6.91 -9.04 -20.03
C SER A 28 6.13 -9.18 -21.34
N GLY A 29 6.81 -9.42 -22.47
CA GLY A 29 6.17 -9.64 -23.77
C GLY A 29 5.31 -10.90 -23.81
N THR A 30 5.81 -12.02 -23.29
CA THR A 30 5.07 -13.28 -23.20
C THR A 30 3.86 -13.15 -22.26
N ARG A 31 4.07 -12.56 -21.08
CA ARG A 31 2.99 -12.25 -20.13
C ARG A 31 1.89 -11.41 -20.78
N GLY A 32 2.24 -10.38 -21.53
CA GLY A 32 1.27 -9.53 -22.24
C GLY A 32 0.40 -10.32 -23.23
N LYS A 33 1.00 -11.21 -24.04
CA LYS A 33 0.26 -12.04 -25.01
C LYS A 33 -0.68 -13.03 -24.31
N LEU A 34 -0.17 -13.77 -23.33
CA LEU A 34 -0.96 -14.75 -22.57
C LEU A 34 -2.07 -14.07 -21.77
N GLY A 35 -1.77 -12.94 -21.14
CA GLY A 35 -2.72 -12.13 -20.39
C GLY A 35 -3.87 -11.64 -21.24
N ASN A 36 -3.61 -11.12 -22.44
CA ASN A 36 -4.67 -10.69 -23.35
C ASN A 36 -5.63 -11.83 -23.71
N ARG A 37 -5.09 -13.01 -23.99
CA ARG A 37 -5.89 -14.19 -24.34
C ARG A 37 -6.72 -14.68 -23.15
N LEU A 38 -6.08 -14.81 -21.98
CA LEU A 38 -6.74 -15.32 -20.78
C LEU A 38 -7.84 -14.36 -20.29
N LEU A 39 -7.50 -13.08 -20.15
CA LEU A 39 -8.43 -12.07 -19.64
C LEU A 39 -9.55 -11.79 -20.64
N GLY A 40 -9.26 -11.80 -21.95
CA GLY A 40 -10.29 -11.71 -22.99
C GLY A 40 -11.34 -12.81 -22.86
N LYS A 41 -10.89 -14.07 -22.77
CA LYS A 41 -11.80 -15.22 -22.55
C LYS A 41 -12.58 -15.12 -21.24
N ALA A 42 -11.95 -14.68 -20.15
CA ALA A 42 -12.62 -14.50 -18.87
C ALA A 42 -13.69 -13.39 -18.94
N GLN A 43 -13.45 -12.33 -19.72
CA GLN A 43 -14.43 -11.27 -19.98
C GLN A 43 -15.58 -11.75 -20.87
N GLU A 44 -15.29 -12.49 -21.95
CA GLU A 44 -16.30 -13.09 -22.85
C GLU A 44 -17.25 -14.00 -22.09
N LYS A 45 -16.71 -14.80 -21.15
CA LYS A 45 -17.50 -15.64 -20.23
C LYS A 45 -18.20 -14.85 -19.11
N GLY A 46 -18.05 -13.53 -19.08
CA GLY A 46 -18.63 -12.67 -18.08
C GLY A 46 -18.08 -12.89 -16.66
N LEU A 47 -16.88 -13.45 -16.49
CA LEU A 47 -16.28 -13.68 -15.17
C LEU A 47 -15.58 -12.43 -14.63
N LEU A 48 -14.97 -11.64 -15.52
CA LEU A 48 -14.28 -10.40 -15.18
C LEU A 48 -14.93 -9.19 -15.86
N LEU A 49 -14.91 -8.06 -15.17
CA LEU A 49 -15.26 -6.75 -15.71
C LEU A 49 -13.98 -5.93 -15.83
N ARG A 50 -13.71 -5.43 -17.03
CA ARG A 50 -12.61 -4.51 -17.31
C ARG A 50 -13.07 -3.08 -17.06
N ARG A 51 -12.24 -2.30 -16.38
CA ARG A 51 -12.42 -0.87 -16.15
C ARG A 51 -11.20 -0.11 -16.61
N VAL A 52 -11.43 1.05 -17.21
CA VAL A 52 -10.36 1.99 -17.54
C VAL A 52 -9.93 2.69 -16.25
N ILE A 53 -8.64 2.93 -16.11
CA ILE A 53 -8.06 3.66 -14.99
C ILE A 53 -7.50 4.99 -15.46
N ASP A 54 -7.51 5.98 -14.57
CA ASP A 54 -6.92 7.29 -14.81
C ASP A 54 -5.41 7.16 -15.05
N GLY A 55 -4.90 7.84 -16.07
CA GLY A 55 -3.51 7.67 -16.53
C GLY A 55 -3.31 6.53 -17.54
N GLY A 56 -4.37 5.79 -17.89
CA GLY A 56 -4.37 4.79 -18.96
C GLY A 56 -4.15 3.35 -18.46
N GLY A 57 -4.52 2.39 -19.31
CA GLY A 57 -4.49 0.97 -18.96
C GLY A 57 -5.85 0.46 -18.47
N SER A 58 -5.85 -0.67 -17.78
CA SER A 58 -7.10 -1.29 -17.32
C SER A 58 -6.94 -2.11 -16.05
N ALA A 59 -7.90 -1.94 -15.16
CA ALA A 59 -8.13 -2.77 -13.98
C ALA A 59 -9.21 -3.81 -14.28
N TYR A 60 -9.11 -4.96 -13.64
CA TYR A 60 -10.06 -6.06 -13.74
C TYR A 60 -10.65 -6.33 -12.37
N VAL A 61 -11.97 -6.43 -12.30
CA VAL A 61 -12.73 -6.79 -11.09
C VAL A 61 -13.56 -8.04 -11.34
N LEU A 62 -13.90 -8.78 -10.28
CA LEU A 62 -14.79 -9.93 -10.38
C LEU A 62 -16.25 -9.50 -10.63
N ARG A 63 -16.88 -10.08 -11.65
CA ARG A 63 -18.34 -10.01 -11.82
C ARG A 63 -19.04 -10.97 -10.86
N PRO A 64 -20.36 -10.82 -10.61
CA PRO A 64 -21.11 -11.75 -9.77
C PRO A 64 -20.97 -13.22 -10.23
N SER A 65 -21.06 -13.47 -11.53
CA SER A 65 -20.79 -14.77 -12.17
C SER A 65 -19.37 -15.27 -11.95
N GLY A 66 -18.37 -14.38 -11.97
CA GLY A 66 -16.98 -14.74 -11.66
C GLY A 66 -16.79 -15.16 -10.20
N ALA A 67 -17.41 -14.43 -9.27
CA ALA A 67 -17.38 -14.76 -7.85
C ALA A 67 -18.09 -16.09 -7.56
N ALA A 68 -19.28 -16.31 -8.15
CA ALA A 68 -20.02 -17.56 -8.03
C ALA A 68 -19.21 -18.75 -8.60
N PHE A 69 -18.61 -18.58 -9.78
CA PHE A 69 -17.74 -19.58 -10.38
C PHE A 69 -16.54 -19.92 -9.48
N LEU A 70 -15.87 -18.90 -8.94
CA LEU A 70 -14.73 -19.10 -8.05
C LEU A 70 -15.11 -19.79 -6.74
N ASN A 71 -16.23 -19.40 -6.12
CA ASN A 71 -16.74 -20.04 -4.89
C ASN A 71 -17.10 -21.52 -5.15
N GLY A 72 -17.66 -21.85 -6.32
CA GLY A 72 -17.95 -23.23 -6.70
C GLY A 72 -16.70 -24.07 -6.94
N LEU A 73 -15.64 -23.47 -7.51
CA LEU A 73 -14.38 -24.15 -7.79
C LEU A 73 -13.47 -24.25 -6.56
N ARG A 74 -13.51 -23.25 -5.68
CA ARG A 74 -12.67 -23.11 -4.48
C ARG A 74 -13.53 -22.67 -3.30
N PRO A 75 -14.26 -23.58 -2.64
CA PRO A 75 -15.15 -23.26 -1.53
C PRO A 75 -14.47 -22.55 -0.34
N GLN A 76 -13.15 -22.73 -0.19
CA GLN A 76 -12.34 -22.07 0.84
C GLN A 76 -12.02 -20.59 0.54
N VAL A 77 -12.20 -20.14 -0.71
CA VAL A 77 -11.96 -18.75 -1.09
C VAL A 77 -13.25 -17.97 -0.91
N VAL A 78 -13.22 -16.94 -0.05
CA VAL A 78 -14.36 -16.02 0.11
C VAL A 78 -14.34 -15.00 -1.03
N ALA A 79 -14.96 -15.35 -2.16
CA ALA A 79 -15.07 -14.45 -3.30
C ALA A 79 -16.37 -13.63 -3.27
N LYS A 80 -16.21 -12.31 -3.48
CA LYS A 80 -17.31 -11.35 -3.64
C LYS A 80 -17.14 -10.61 -4.97
N SER A 81 -18.26 -10.17 -5.54
CA SER A 81 -18.21 -9.33 -6.74
C SER A 81 -17.58 -7.97 -6.43
N GLY A 82 -16.76 -7.48 -7.34
CA GLY A 82 -16.26 -6.11 -7.36
C GLY A 82 -17.09 -5.17 -8.24
N LEU A 83 -18.35 -5.52 -8.56
CA LEU A 83 -19.21 -4.68 -9.41
C LEU A 83 -19.45 -3.30 -8.79
N ASP A 84 -19.62 -3.22 -7.47
CA ASP A 84 -19.83 -1.94 -6.77
C ASP A 84 -18.54 -1.39 -6.16
N LEU A 85 -17.41 -2.09 -6.37
CA LEU A 85 -16.11 -1.67 -5.84
C LEU A 85 -15.69 -0.36 -6.48
N ARG A 86 -15.50 0.70 -5.71
CA ARG A 86 -14.80 1.90 -6.21
C ARG A 86 -13.32 1.56 -6.28
N LEU A 87 -12.65 1.91 -7.38
CA LEU A 87 -11.22 1.61 -7.50
C LEU A 87 -10.42 2.33 -6.41
N GLY A 88 -10.76 3.59 -6.11
CA GLY A 88 -10.07 4.42 -5.13
C GLY A 88 -8.62 4.70 -5.55
N ASN A 89 -8.01 5.78 -5.05
CA ASN A 89 -6.64 6.25 -5.35
C ASN A 89 -5.76 5.26 -6.15
N VAL A 90 -5.94 5.23 -7.49
CA VAL A 90 -5.54 4.07 -8.30
C VAL A 90 -4.03 3.90 -8.29
N ARG A 91 -3.29 5.01 -8.30
CA ARG A 91 -1.84 5.01 -8.27
C ARG A 91 -1.31 4.39 -6.97
N HIS A 92 -1.82 4.85 -5.83
CA HIS A 92 -1.47 4.34 -4.50
C HIS A 92 -1.77 2.84 -4.36
N ARG A 93 -2.98 2.44 -4.70
CA ARG A 93 -3.40 1.04 -4.61
C ARG A 93 -2.66 0.15 -5.60
N SER A 94 -2.40 0.63 -6.81
CA SER A 94 -1.59 -0.11 -7.79
C SER A 94 -0.16 -0.34 -7.28
N LEU A 95 0.43 0.68 -6.65
CA LEU A 95 1.77 0.57 -6.06
C LEU A 95 1.79 -0.45 -4.92
N THR A 96 0.85 -0.32 -3.99
CA THR A 96 0.64 -1.27 -2.89
C THR A 96 0.47 -2.69 -3.40
N ASN A 97 -0.39 -2.90 -4.39
CA ASN A 97 -0.59 -4.22 -5.00
C ASN A 97 0.71 -4.78 -5.58
N ASN A 98 1.53 -3.94 -6.23
CA ASN A 98 2.81 -4.41 -6.79
C ASN A 98 3.84 -4.77 -5.71
N VAL A 99 3.88 -4.04 -4.59
CA VAL A 99 4.70 -4.37 -3.42
C VAL A 99 4.28 -5.74 -2.87
N LEU A 100 3.01 -5.91 -2.55
CA LEU A 100 2.50 -7.17 -2.00
C LEU A 100 2.65 -8.34 -2.97
N ILE A 101 2.45 -8.14 -4.28
CA ILE A 101 2.72 -9.16 -5.29
C ILE A 101 4.20 -9.55 -5.28
N THR A 102 5.12 -8.60 -5.12
CA THR A 102 6.56 -8.89 -5.06
C THR A 102 6.87 -9.76 -3.84
N GLN A 103 6.32 -9.42 -2.68
CA GLN A 103 6.48 -10.21 -1.45
C GLN A 103 5.88 -11.61 -1.60
N MET A 104 4.69 -11.74 -2.21
CA MET A 104 4.09 -13.04 -2.51
C MET A 104 4.97 -13.89 -3.43
N LEU A 105 5.60 -13.28 -4.43
CA LEU A 105 6.51 -13.98 -5.35
C LEU A 105 7.82 -14.40 -4.67
N GLN A 106 8.19 -13.75 -3.57
CA GLN A 106 9.29 -14.15 -2.69
C GLN A 106 8.89 -15.21 -1.66
N GLY A 107 7.64 -15.69 -1.71
CA GLY A 107 7.13 -16.74 -0.83
C GLY A 107 6.48 -16.23 0.45
N ALA A 108 6.41 -14.91 0.66
CA ALA A 108 5.77 -14.35 1.83
C ALA A 108 4.25 -14.51 1.78
N GLN A 109 3.64 -14.69 2.95
CA GLN A 109 2.20 -14.54 3.08
C GLN A 109 1.86 -13.05 3.16
N VAL A 110 0.75 -12.64 2.55
CA VAL A 110 0.35 -11.23 2.56
C VAL A 110 -1.13 -11.08 2.84
N TRP A 111 -1.51 -10.00 3.51
CA TRP A 111 -2.88 -9.51 3.57
C TRP A 111 -2.97 -8.20 2.78
N THR A 112 -3.89 -8.16 1.83
CA THR A 112 -4.07 -7.00 0.95
C THR A 112 -4.98 -5.96 1.58
N GLU A 113 -4.82 -4.68 1.21
CA GLU A 113 -5.73 -3.60 1.63
C GLU A 113 -7.21 -3.99 1.50
N PHE A 114 -7.57 -4.64 0.39
CA PHE A 114 -8.96 -4.99 0.11
C PHE A 114 -9.47 -6.11 1.01
N GLU A 115 -8.65 -7.12 1.29
CA GLU A 115 -8.97 -8.11 2.31
C GLU A 115 -9.22 -7.38 3.64
N ILE A 116 -8.30 -6.47 4.03
CA ILE A 116 -8.30 -5.74 5.32
C ILE A 116 -9.57 -4.90 5.47
N LEU A 117 -9.90 -4.10 4.47
CA LEU A 117 -11.11 -3.28 4.42
C LEU A 117 -12.40 -4.11 4.40
N THR A 118 -12.38 -5.29 3.78
CA THR A 118 -13.57 -6.15 3.67
C THR A 118 -13.68 -7.23 4.74
N ARG A 119 -12.82 -7.16 5.78
CA ARG A 119 -12.84 -8.06 6.95
C ARG A 119 -12.76 -9.55 6.58
N ARG A 120 -11.93 -9.91 5.59
CA ARG A 120 -11.71 -11.31 5.16
C ARG A 120 -10.52 -12.02 5.83
N MET A 121 -9.95 -11.37 6.82
CA MET A 121 -8.84 -11.76 7.67
C MET A 121 -9.06 -11.10 9.06
N PRO A 122 -8.20 -11.34 10.05
CA PRO A 122 -8.30 -10.65 11.34
C PRO A 122 -8.33 -9.12 11.16
N ALA A 123 -9.10 -8.45 12.02
CA ALA A 123 -9.19 -6.99 11.98
C ALA A 123 -7.83 -6.40 12.34
N LEU A 124 -7.07 -5.99 11.33
CA LEU A 124 -5.79 -5.31 11.52
C LEU A 124 -6.06 -3.81 11.65
N THR A 125 -6.27 -3.35 12.89
CA THR A 125 -6.40 -1.93 13.19
C THR A 125 -5.59 -1.61 14.42
N ILE A 126 -4.61 -0.73 14.26
CA ILE A 126 -3.69 -0.34 15.31
C ILE A 126 -3.77 1.17 15.47
N ALA A 127 -4.08 1.65 16.68
CA ALA A 127 -4.31 3.07 16.97
C ALA A 127 -5.33 3.73 16.02
N GLY A 128 -6.37 3.00 15.60
CA GLY A 128 -7.38 3.49 14.66
C GLY A 128 -6.92 3.59 13.20
N LYS A 129 -5.67 3.18 12.90
CA LYS A 129 -5.12 3.12 11.55
C LYS A 129 -5.19 1.71 10.99
N MET A 130 -5.38 1.60 9.68
CA MET A 130 -5.30 0.37 8.90
C MET A 130 -4.10 0.48 7.96
N PRO A 131 -3.37 -0.61 7.68
CA PRO A 131 -2.24 -0.54 6.76
C PRO A 131 -2.73 -0.52 5.32
N ASP A 132 -1.83 -0.14 4.41
CA ASP A 132 -2.02 -0.37 2.97
C ASP A 132 -1.88 -1.87 2.63
N GLY A 133 -1.11 -2.60 3.43
CA GLY A 133 -1.03 -4.06 3.37
C GLY A 133 -0.26 -4.63 4.55
N ALA A 134 -0.20 -5.95 4.65
CA ALA A 134 0.63 -6.61 5.63
C ALA A 134 1.38 -7.77 5.00
N VAL A 135 2.62 -7.95 5.42
CA VAL A 135 3.42 -9.15 5.11
C VAL A 135 3.50 -9.98 6.39
N LEU A 136 3.26 -11.27 6.26
CA LEU A 136 3.33 -12.22 7.35
C LEU A 136 4.47 -13.19 7.12
N HIS A 137 5.34 -13.28 8.11
CA HIS A 137 6.36 -14.31 8.22
C HIS A 137 5.87 -15.29 9.29
N VAL A 138 5.52 -16.49 8.85
CA VAL A 138 4.95 -17.51 9.73
C VAL A 138 5.99 -18.58 10.00
N ASP A 139 6.21 -18.87 11.26
CA ASP A 139 7.05 -19.97 11.75
C ASP A 139 6.28 -20.82 12.76
N ASP A 140 7.00 -21.72 13.45
CA ASP A 140 6.40 -22.63 14.45
C ASP A 140 5.99 -21.90 15.75
N GLU A 141 6.53 -20.70 16.02
CA GLU A 141 6.28 -19.91 17.23
C GLU A 141 5.14 -18.90 17.05
N GLY A 142 4.89 -18.46 15.82
CA GLY A 142 3.75 -17.61 15.49
C GLY A 142 3.86 -16.98 14.11
N ALA A 143 3.19 -15.84 13.96
CA ALA A 143 3.24 -15.01 12.76
C ALA A 143 3.78 -13.63 13.12
N GLU A 144 4.93 -13.29 12.56
CA GLU A 144 5.46 -11.93 12.57
C GLU A 144 4.80 -11.13 11.46
N LEU A 145 4.33 -9.93 11.80
CA LEU A 145 3.64 -9.05 10.89
C LEU A 145 4.46 -7.78 10.65
N GLN A 146 4.82 -7.58 9.39
CA GLN A 146 5.34 -6.32 8.91
C GLN A 146 4.19 -5.46 8.38
N TRP A 147 4.04 -4.26 8.95
CA TRP A 147 3.07 -3.27 8.54
C TRP A 147 3.56 -2.56 7.27
N ILE A 148 2.75 -2.52 6.21
CA ILE A 148 3.14 -1.89 4.93
C ILE A 148 2.41 -0.57 4.78
N GLU A 149 3.19 0.50 4.54
CA GLU A 149 2.70 1.82 4.14
C GLU A 149 3.37 2.24 2.85
N VAL A 150 2.56 2.77 1.94
CA VAL A 150 3.00 3.16 0.61
C VAL A 150 2.82 4.65 0.42
N GLU A 151 3.85 5.33 -0.05
CA GLU A 151 3.81 6.75 -0.38
C GLU A 151 3.88 6.96 -1.88
N ALA A 152 2.73 7.27 -2.47
CA ALA A 152 2.65 7.66 -3.87
C ALA A 152 2.74 9.19 -4.08
N HIS A 153 2.54 9.99 -3.03
CA HIS A 153 2.57 11.46 -3.07
C HIS A 153 3.04 12.01 -1.72
N SER A 154 3.31 13.32 -1.64
CA SER A 154 3.70 13.96 -0.38
C SER A 154 2.57 13.89 0.66
N ARG A 155 2.88 13.34 1.85
CA ARG A 155 1.95 13.31 2.99
C ARG A 155 1.52 14.73 3.37
N LYS A 156 0.22 14.92 3.60
CA LYS A 156 -0.26 16.10 4.31
C LYS A 156 0.28 16.06 5.74
N THR A 157 0.34 17.22 6.40
CA THR A 157 0.79 17.30 7.80
C THR A 157 0.01 16.34 8.69
N ALA A 158 -1.32 16.26 8.53
CA ALA A 158 -2.16 15.35 9.30
C ALA A 158 -1.79 13.87 9.09
N ASP A 159 -1.52 13.46 7.85
CA ASP A 159 -1.13 12.08 7.54
C ASP A 159 0.24 11.75 8.14
N PHE A 160 1.14 12.72 8.19
CA PHE A 160 2.44 12.56 8.85
C PHE A 160 2.31 12.45 10.36
N GLU A 161 1.49 13.28 11.01
CA GLU A 161 1.24 13.18 12.45
C GLU A 161 0.60 11.84 12.83
N ALA A 162 -0.34 11.34 12.02
CA ALA A 162 -0.91 10.01 12.22
C ALA A 162 0.14 8.88 12.11
N LEU A 163 1.11 9.03 11.20
CA LEU A 163 2.24 8.11 11.11
C LEU A 163 3.12 8.18 12.37
N LEU A 164 3.45 9.37 12.83
CA LEU A 164 4.23 9.55 14.05
C LEU A 164 3.53 8.97 15.28
N GLN A 165 2.20 9.16 15.40
CA GLN A 165 1.43 8.56 16.49
C GLN A 165 1.48 7.03 16.47
N PHE A 166 1.41 6.42 15.28
CA PHE A 166 1.57 4.97 15.13
C PHE A 166 2.97 4.51 15.56
N ILE A 167 4.02 5.22 15.12
CA ILE A 167 5.41 4.87 15.44
C ILE A 167 5.67 5.00 16.95
N ARG A 168 5.34 6.15 17.54
CA ARG A 168 5.55 6.45 18.97
C ARG A 168 4.75 5.52 19.90
N GLY A 169 3.61 5.02 19.42
CA GLY A 169 2.73 4.16 20.20
C GLY A 169 3.02 2.68 19.96
N SER A 170 2.33 2.12 18.98
CA SER A 170 2.26 0.67 18.80
C SER A 170 3.55 0.07 18.26
N LEU A 171 4.26 0.76 17.37
CA LEU A 171 5.56 0.25 16.91
C LEU A 171 6.62 0.32 18.01
N ALA A 172 6.69 1.43 18.75
CA ALA A 172 7.58 1.55 19.91
C ALA A 172 7.31 0.46 20.97
N ALA A 173 6.04 0.14 21.23
CA ALA A 173 5.67 -0.97 22.11
C ALA A 173 6.16 -2.33 21.58
N ALA A 174 6.05 -2.56 20.26
CA ALA A 174 6.56 -3.78 19.61
C ALA A 174 8.08 -3.95 19.75
N CYS A 175 8.83 -2.86 19.79
CA CYS A 175 10.28 -2.90 19.99
C CYS A 175 10.69 -3.18 21.44
N GLN A 176 9.77 -3.05 22.41
CA GLN A 176 10.00 -3.34 23.83
C GLN A 176 9.59 -4.77 24.21
N GLY A 177 8.87 -5.46 23.34
CA GLY A 177 8.36 -6.81 23.52
C GLY A 177 7.28 -7.15 22.49
N PRO A 178 6.85 -8.40 22.40
CA PRO A 178 5.89 -8.84 21.38
C PRO A 178 4.57 -8.06 21.48
N TYR A 179 4.33 -7.15 20.53
CA TYR A 179 3.06 -6.43 20.44
C TYR A 179 2.04 -7.28 19.68
N GLN A 180 1.25 -8.04 20.44
CA GLN A 180 0.29 -8.97 19.88
C GLN A 180 -0.92 -8.23 19.28
N ILE A 181 -1.17 -8.44 17.99
CA ILE A 181 -2.31 -7.87 17.27
C ILE A 181 -3.51 -8.82 17.31
N SER A 182 -3.24 -10.12 17.19
CA SER A 182 -4.24 -11.20 17.27
C SER A 182 -3.60 -12.48 17.81
N GLU A 183 -4.39 -13.54 17.99
CA GLU A 183 -3.87 -14.83 18.45
C GLU A 183 -2.64 -15.25 17.64
N LYS A 184 -1.48 -15.36 18.32
CA LYS A 184 -0.16 -15.70 17.75
C LYS A 184 0.31 -14.79 16.60
N THR A 185 -0.19 -13.56 16.48
CA THR A 185 0.30 -12.60 15.47
C THR A 185 0.87 -11.36 16.15
N TYR A 186 2.10 -11.02 15.84
CA TYR A 186 2.86 -9.95 16.50
C TYR A 186 3.32 -8.91 15.50
N LEU A 187 3.17 -7.62 15.82
CA LEU A 187 3.79 -6.55 15.04
C LEU A 187 5.31 -6.60 15.26
N THR A 188 6.09 -6.58 14.18
CA THR A 188 7.57 -6.58 14.28
C THR A 188 8.23 -5.42 13.57
N GLY A 189 7.55 -4.79 12.61
CA GLY A 189 8.15 -3.68 11.85
C GLY A 189 7.19 -2.90 10.99
N LEU A 190 7.73 -1.86 10.37
CA LEU A 190 7.08 -0.97 9.42
C LEU A 190 7.91 -0.88 8.13
N GLY A 191 7.37 -1.38 7.03
CA GLY A 191 7.94 -1.18 5.69
C GLY A 191 7.35 0.07 5.05
N LEU A 192 8.18 1.07 4.77
CA LEU A 192 7.83 2.30 4.05
C LEU A 192 8.29 2.22 2.60
N TYR A 193 7.35 2.29 1.66
CA TYR A 193 7.60 2.13 0.23
C TYR A 193 7.34 3.42 -0.53
N PHE A 194 8.28 3.86 -1.35
CA PHE A 194 8.20 5.14 -2.05
C PHE A 194 8.13 4.96 -3.56
N ALA A 195 7.18 5.64 -4.21
CA ALA A 195 7.06 5.65 -5.67
C ALA A 195 8.14 6.48 -6.37
N GLU A 196 8.67 7.48 -5.67
CA GLU A 196 9.57 8.50 -6.21
C GLU A 196 10.64 8.80 -5.15
N ASP A 197 11.92 8.78 -5.56
CA ASP A 197 13.02 8.90 -4.61
C ASP A 197 13.01 10.21 -3.80
N HIS A 198 12.49 11.31 -4.36
CA HIS A 198 12.43 12.58 -3.63
C HIS A 198 11.38 12.57 -2.53
N LEU A 199 10.28 11.81 -2.69
CA LEU A 199 9.30 11.59 -1.63
C LEU A 199 9.91 10.76 -0.51
N GLY A 200 10.64 9.71 -0.87
CA GLY A 200 11.43 8.90 0.07
C GLY A 200 12.41 9.74 0.87
N ALA A 201 13.21 10.58 0.19
CA ALA A 201 14.15 11.48 0.84
C ALA A 201 13.45 12.47 1.79
N THR A 202 12.34 13.09 1.35
CA THR A 202 11.59 14.06 2.16
C THR A 202 11.03 13.43 3.43
N LEU A 203 10.37 12.27 3.31
CA LEU A 203 9.78 11.61 4.48
C LEU A 203 10.87 11.09 5.42
N THR A 204 11.91 10.47 4.89
CA THR A 204 13.04 9.96 5.69
C THR A 204 13.68 11.09 6.47
N GLN A 205 13.99 12.22 5.84
CA GLN A 205 14.57 13.37 6.55
C GLN A 205 13.66 13.90 7.66
N ARG A 206 12.36 13.97 7.42
CA ARG A 206 11.39 14.39 8.45
C ARG A 206 11.34 13.41 9.61
N LEU A 207 11.31 12.10 9.33
CA LEU A 207 11.30 11.06 10.35
C LEU A 207 12.58 11.04 11.15
N SER A 208 13.75 11.07 10.50
CA SER A 208 15.06 11.11 11.18
C SER A 208 15.18 12.31 12.10
N ARG A 209 14.75 13.50 11.65
CA ARG A 209 14.76 14.69 12.52
C ARG A 209 13.90 14.51 13.77
N VAL A 210 12.70 13.96 13.63
CA VAL A 210 11.83 13.68 14.80
C VAL A 210 12.46 12.61 15.69
N ALA A 211 13.01 11.55 15.12
CA ALA A 211 13.68 10.49 15.86
C ALA A 211 14.87 11.01 16.67
N ASP A 212 15.67 11.92 16.09
CA ASP A 212 16.79 12.57 16.76
C ASP A 212 16.31 13.52 17.89
N GLU A 213 15.32 14.38 17.59
CA GLU A 213 14.74 15.33 18.53
C GLU A 213 14.11 14.62 19.75
N GLU A 214 13.47 13.47 19.52
CA GLU A 214 12.80 12.66 20.54
C GLU A 214 13.68 11.55 21.12
N ARG A 215 14.90 11.37 20.61
CA ARG A 215 15.86 10.34 21.02
C ARG A 215 15.28 8.92 20.96
N TRP A 216 14.68 8.58 19.82
CA TRP A 216 14.16 7.23 19.61
C TRP A 216 15.29 6.19 19.72
N PRO A 217 15.04 5.04 20.37
CA PRO A 217 16.04 3.99 20.48
C PRO A 217 16.34 3.37 19.11
N ASP A 218 17.58 2.91 18.92
CA ASP A 218 18.04 2.28 17.67
C ASP A 218 17.13 1.12 17.23
N THR A 219 16.62 0.33 18.18
CA THR A 219 15.69 -0.78 17.91
C THR A 219 14.39 -0.33 17.24
N LEU A 220 13.89 0.87 17.56
CA LEU A 220 12.70 1.44 16.92
C LEU A 220 13.02 1.99 15.53
N GLN A 221 14.20 2.58 15.35
CA GLN A 221 14.64 3.11 14.06
C GLN A 221 14.92 1.96 13.07
N ASP A 222 15.51 0.86 13.53
CA ASP A 222 15.77 -0.33 12.71
C ASP A 222 14.50 -1.09 12.32
N ALA A 223 13.44 -1.03 13.14
CA ALA A 223 12.14 -1.60 12.81
C ALA A 223 11.43 -0.87 11.65
N ILE A 224 11.95 0.27 11.18
CA ILE A 224 11.42 1.04 10.06
C ILE A 224 12.30 0.81 8.83
N GLU A 225 11.84 -0.07 7.93
CA GLU A 225 12.53 -0.40 6.70
C GLU A 225 12.09 0.52 5.56
N LEU A 226 13.06 0.93 4.73
CA LEU A 226 12.88 1.89 3.65
C LEU A 226 13.07 1.21 2.30
N TYR A 227 12.13 1.44 1.40
CA TYR A 227 12.13 0.80 0.09
C TYR A 227 11.87 1.79 -1.06
N SER A 228 12.64 1.67 -2.13
CA SER A 228 12.33 2.34 -3.40
C SER A 228 11.54 1.39 -4.31
N ALA A 229 10.41 1.87 -4.83
CA ALA A 229 9.54 1.12 -5.70
C ALA A 229 9.64 1.64 -7.14
N HIS A 230 10.29 0.84 -7.98
CA HIS A 230 10.71 1.25 -9.31
C HIS A 230 9.60 1.03 -10.34
N GLN A 231 9.30 2.08 -11.11
CA GLN A 231 8.42 2.02 -12.28
C GLN A 231 9.11 2.59 -13.50
N THR A 232 8.96 1.94 -14.64
CA THR A 232 9.38 2.48 -15.94
C THR A 232 8.65 3.79 -16.24
N ALA A 233 9.19 4.62 -17.14
CA ALA A 233 8.54 5.85 -17.62
C ALA A 233 7.13 5.64 -18.22
N ARG A 234 6.77 4.39 -18.56
CA ARG A 234 5.43 4.01 -19.05
C ARG A 234 4.53 3.44 -17.94
N GLY A 235 4.88 3.65 -16.67
CA GLY A 235 4.13 3.22 -15.50
C GLY A 235 4.11 1.70 -15.26
N ARG A 236 5.00 0.95 -15.91
CA ARG A 236 5.15 -0.51 -15.63
C ARG A 236 6.02 -0.73 -14.41
N TRP A 237 5.64 -1.69 -13.59
CA TRP A 237 6.45 -2.16 -12.48
C TRP A 237 7.80 -2.68 -12.96
N ASP A 238 8.87 -2.20 -12.34
CA ASP A 238 10.26 -2.57 -12.65
C ASP A 238 10.96 -3.25 -11.47
N GLY A 239 10.50 -3.03 -10.24
CA GLY A 239 11.02 -3.76 -9.11
C GLY A 239 10.80 -3.07 -7.77
N LEU A 240 11.30 -3.73 -6.75
CA LEU A 240 11.38 -3.25 -5.39
C LEU A 240 12.83 -3.39 -4.94
N GLU A 241 13.34 -2.36 -4.28
CA GLU A 241 14.67 -2.36 -3.71
C GLU A 241 14.60 -1.89 -2.26
N GLN A 242 15.10 -2.70 -1.33
CA GLN A 242 15.35 -2.22 0.03
C GLN A 242 16.56 -1.31 -0.02
N VAL A 243 16.38 -0.07 0.43
CA VAL A 243 17.44 0.94 0.34
C VAL A 243 18.06 1.23 1.71
N GLY A 244 17.40 0.86 2.81
CA GLY A 244 17.98 0.92 4.16
C GLY A 244 16.95 0.77 5.27
N THR A 245 17.34 1.15 6.49
CA THR A 245 16.46 1.36 7.64
C THR A 245 16.46 2.84 8.04
N LEU A 246 15.58 3.27 8.95
CA LEU A 246 15.61 4.66 9.42
C LEU A 246 16.89 5.00 10.21
N LEU A 247 17.52 4.00 10.84
CA LEU A 247 18.82 4.15 11.52
C LEU A 247 19.97 4.33 10.51
N PHE A 248 19.92 3.55 9.42
CA PHE A 248 20.91 3.60 8.35
C PHE A 248 20.27 4.03 7.01
N PRO A 249 19.78 5.28 6.90
CA PRO A 249 19.10 5.69 5.69
C PRO A 249 20.10 5.81 4.53
N PRO A 250 19.64 5.65 3.28
CA PRO A 250 20.47 5.74 2.08
C PRO A 250 21.31 7.03 2.04
N GLU A 251 22.60 6.92 1.68
CA GLU A 251 23.49 8.10 1.61
C GLU A 251 22.98 9.17 0.64
N ASN A 252 22.42 8.73 -0.50
CA ASN A 252 21.84 9.61 -1.51
C ASN A 252 20.60 10.39 -1.01
N TRP A 253 20.02 10.01 0.14
CA TRP A 253 18.90 10.71 0.76
C TRP A 253 19.36 11.70 1.85
N ARG A 254 20.40 11.37 2.63
CA ARG A 254 20.88 12.17 3.78
C ARG A 254 21.29 13.61 3.44
N GLY A 255 21.64 13.89 2.18
CA GLY A 255 22.06 15.21 1.71
C GLY A 255 21.23 15.79 0.56
N ARG A 256 20.12 15.14 0.17
CA ARG A 256 19.34 15.57 -1.00
C ARG A 256 18.62 16.88 -0.69
N ARG A 257 19.21 18.02 -1.06
CA ARG A 257 18.50 19.30 -1.10
C ARG A 257 17.30 19.13 -2.03
N LEU A 258 16.09 19.25 -1.49
CA LEU A 258 14.88 19.34 -2.28
C LEU A 258 15.11 20.39 -3.36
N SER A 259 14.89 20.02 -4.61
CA SER A 259 14.97 20.95 -5.72
C SER A 259 14.07 22.16 -5.45
N ALA A 260 14.36 23.30 -6.07
CA ALA A 260 13.52 24.49 -5.95
C ALA A 260 12.05 24.17 -6.29
N THR A 261 11.82 23.27 -7.25
CA THR A 261 10.50 22.78 -7.65
C THR A 261 9.82 21.95 -6.56
N GLU A 262 10.53 21.03 -5.90
CA GLU A 262 10.00 20.21 -4.80
C GLU A 262 9.73 21.04 -3.54
N SER A 263 10.60 22.02 -3.26
CA SER A 263 10.39 23.01 -2.20
C SER A 263 9.16 23.88 -2.49
N ALA A 264 8.99 24.33 -3.74
CA ALA A 264 7.83 25.12 -4.15
C ALA A 264 6.52 24.32 -4.17
N LEU A 265 6.55 23.04 -4.53
CA LEU A 265 5.39 22.13 -4.45
C LEU A 265 4.98 21.90 -3.00
N THR A 266 5.95 21.67 -2.11
CA THR A 266 5.71 21.53 -0.67
C THR A 266 5.07 22.81 -0.11
N GLU A 267 5.59 23.98 -0.47
CA GLU A 267 5.05 25.26 -0.02
C GLU A 267 3.66 25.56 -0.60
N ARG A 268 3.41 25.15 -1.85
CA ARG A 268 2.09 25.28 -2.48
C ARG A 268 1.04 24.39 -1.80
N VAL A 269 1.38 23.14 -1.50
CA VAL A 269 0.51 22.22 -0.75
C VAL A 269 0.20 22.77 0.64
N ARG A 270 1.21 23.34 1.32
CA ARG A 270 1.03 23.98 2.63
C ARG A 270 0.04 25.15 2.57
N ARG A 271 0.18 26.01 1.56
CA ARG A 271 -0.72 27.15 1.32
C ARG A 271 -2.16 26.70 1.04
N MET A 272 -2.35 25.72 0.16
CA MET A 272 -3.65 25.15 -0.12
C MET A 272 -4.31 24.52 1.12
N GLY A 273 -3.52 23.87 1.98
CA GLY A 273 -4.00 23.34 3.26
C GLY A 273 -4.51 24.45 4.18
N ALA A 274 -3.77 25.54 4.32
CA ALA A 274 -4.18 26.70 5.12
C ALA A 274 -5.45 27.38 4.56
N GLU A 275 -5.55 27.52 3.24
CA GLU A 275 -6.75 28.04 2.57
C GLU A 275 -7.97 27.14 2.81
N LEU A 276 -7.80 25.81 2.73
CA LEU A 276 -8.87 24.86 2.99
C LEU A 276 -9.40 24.95 4.42
N GLU A 277 -8.52 25.08 5.42
CA GLU A 277 -8.91 25.25 6.82
C GLU A 277 -9.61 26.59 7.06
N GLN A 278 -9.18 27.66 6.39
CA GLN A 278 -9.92 28.93 6.41
C GLN A 278 -11.33 28.78 5.82
N ILE A 279 -11.48 28.06 4.70
CA ILE A 279 -12.78 27.81 4.09
C ILE A 279 -13.68 27.00 5.03
N LYS A 280 -13.17 25.92 5.64
CA LYS A 280 -13.92 25.12 6.62
C LYS A 280 -14.38 25.96 7.81
N SER A 281 -13.49 26.78 8.36
CA SER A 281 -13.80 27.66 9.50
C SER A 281 -14.86 28.71 9.19
N ARG A 282 -14.96 29.14 7.93
CA ARG A 282 -16.00 30.05 7.45
C ARG A 282 -17.32 29.31 7.28
N ALA A 283 -17.30 28.11 6.70
CA ALA A 283 -18.50 27.30 6.50
C ALA A 283 -19.16 26.94 7.85
N SER A 284 -18.38 26.55 8.86
CA SER A 284 -18.89 26.23 10.20
C SER A 284 -19.48 27.42 10.96
N LYS A 285 -19.18 28.67 10.56
CA LYS A 285 -19.75 29.88 11.16
C LYS A 285 -21.08 30.30 10.54
N VAL A 286 -21.43 29.78 9.36
CA VAL A 286 -22.66 30.11 8.64
C VAL A 286 -23.82 29.17 9.04
N GLU A 287 -23.52 27.99 9.60
CA GLU A 287 -24.52 27.00 10.02
C GLU A 287 -24.96 27.09 11.49
N ALA A 288 -24.47 28.06 12.26
CA ALA A 288 -25.03 28.32 13.59
C ALA A 288 -26.39 29.03 13.44
N PRO A 289 -27.52 28.42 13.84
CA PRO A 289 -28.81 29.08 13.76
C PRO A 289 -28.82 30.30 14.69
N PRO A 290 -29.50 31.39 14.31
CA PRO A 290 -29.66 32.54 15.20
C PRO A 290 -30.51 32.14 16.41
N ASP A 291 -30.00 32.41 17.61
CA ASP A 291 -30.73 32.34 18.89
C ASP A 291 -31.87 33.36 18.95
#